data_AF-A0AAV7DQ59-F1
#
_entry.id   AF-A0AAV7DQ59-F1
#
_cell.length_a   1.000
_cell.length_b   1.000
_cell.length_c   1.000
_cell.angle_alpha   90.00
_cell.angle_beta   90.00
_cell.angle_gamma   90.00
#
_symmetry.space_group_name_H-M   'P 1'
#
loop_
_entity.id
_entity.type
_entity.pdbx_description
1 polymer ?
#
loop_
_entity_poly.entity_id
_entity_poly.type
_entity_poly.pdbx_seq_one_letter_code
_entity_poly.pdbx_strand_id
1 'polypeptide(L)'
;MYERSYMHRDVITHIVCTKTDFIITASHDGHVKFWKKVEEGIEFVKHFRSHLGVIESIAASSEGSLLCTVGDDQAMKVFDVVNFDMINMLKLGYHPGQSEWIYCPGDAISAVACSEKSTGKIFVYDGRGDNKPMHVFEKLHSSPLTAIRLNPAYKVVVSSDKSGMIEYWTGPPRRYKFPDNVNWEYKTDTDLYEFAKCKTCLTGVSFSPDGKKMATIGPDRKVRIFRFLTGKLMRVFDESLSMFTELQQMRQQLPDMEFGRRMALERELEKVDALKLINIIFDETGHFVLYGTMLGIKVINVETNRCVRILGKQENIRAMQLAMFQGVAKKHRAATTVEMKASDNPVLLSAQPDPTIVCTSFKKNRFYMFTKREPEDTKSADSDRDIFNEKPSKEEVMAATQAEGPKRVSDSATIHTSMGDIHVKLFPVECPKTVENFCVHSRNGYYNGHVFHRIIKGFMIQTGDPTGTGMGGESIWGGEFEDEFHATLRHDRPYTLSMANAGAGTNGSQFFITVVPTPWLDNKHTVFGRVTKGMEVVQRISNSKVNPKTDKPYEDITIISVTVK
;
A
#
# COMPACT_ATOMS: atom_id res chain seq x y z
N MET A 1 -15.73 -3.23 12.17
CA MET A 1 -14.74 -3.44 11.07
C MET A 1 -14.66 -2.16 10.23
N TYR A 2 -14.01 -2.12 9.05
CA TYR A 2 -14.21 -1.00 8.12
C TYR A 2 -15.51 -1.21 7.34
N GLU A 3 -16.28 -0.15 7.09
CA GLU A 3 -17.53 -0.18 6.30
C GLU A 3 -17.20 -0.45 4.83
N ARG A 4 -16.39 0.43 4.22
CA ARG A 4 -16.01 0.37 2.81
C ARG A 4 -14.56 0.78 2.61
N SER A 5 -13.93 0.25 1.56
CA SER A 5 -12.62 0.72 1.07
C SER A 5 -12.74 1.25 -0.35
N TYR A 6 -11.89 2.22 -0.68
CA TYR A 6 -11.87 2.88 -1.99
C TYR A 6 -10.46 2.86 -2.57
N MET A 7 -10.35 2.72 -3.89
CA MET A 7 -9.10 2.46 -4.58
C MET A 7 -8.52 3.72 -5.28
N HIS A 8 -7.19 3.80 -5.22
CA HIS A 8 -6.34 4.61 -6.09
C HIS A 8 -5.52 3.71 -7.00
N ARG A 9 -5.02 4.27 -8.11
CA ARG A 9 -4.03 3.60 -8.97
C ARG A 9 -2.76 3.24 -8.21
N ASP A 10 -2.27 4.15 -7.38
CA ASP A 10 -1.04 3.97 -6.60
C ASP A 10 -1.28 4.15 -5.08
N VAL A 11 -0.25 3.87 -4.28
CA VAL A 11 -0.25 3.96 -2.82
C VAL A 11 -0.67 5.36 -2.36
N ILE A 12 -1.63 5.40 -1.45
CA ILE A 12 -2.16 6.64 -0.90
C ILE A 12 -1.27 7.05 0.27
N THR A 13 -0.65 8.21 0.15
CA THR A 13 0.29 8.71 1.14
C THR A 13 -0.39 9.66 2.12
N HIS A 14 -1.33 10.49 1.62
CA HIS A 14 -1.97 11.50 2.45
C HIS A 14 -3.50 11.49 2.39
N ILE A 15 -4.12 11.86 3.50
CA ILE A 15 -5.57 12.07 3.61
C ILE A 15 -5.88 13.25 4.54
N VAL A 16 -6.83 14.09 4.13
CA VAL A 16 -7.33 15.23 4.91
C VAL A 16 -8.85 15.29 4.79
N CYS A 17 -9.54 15.59 5.87
CA CYS A 17 -10.95 15.98 5.84
C CYS A 17 -11.04 17.48 6.10
N THR A 18 -11.75 18.20 5.23
CA THR A 18 -11.99 19.63 5.39
C THR A 18 -13.25 19.86 6.22
N LYS A 19 -13.36 21.05 6.84
CA LYS A 19 -14.60 21.48 7.50
C LYS A 19 -15.76 21.73 6.52
N THR A 20 -15.47 21.73 5.22
CA THR A 20 -16.44 21.85 4.13
C THR A 20 -16.99 20.48 3.68
N ASP A 21 -16.82 19.45 4.51
CA ASP A 21 -17.35 18.09 4.31
C ASP A 21 -16.71 17.29 3.15
N PHE A 22 -15.51 17.70 2.71
CA PHE A 22 -14.77 16.98 1.67
C PHE A 22 -13.62 16.17 2.28
N ILE A 23 -13.48 14.95 1.79
CA ILE A 23 -12.33 14.10 2.05
C ILE A 23 -11.41 14.24 0.84
N ILE A 24 -10.14 14.50 1.08
CA ILE A 24 -9.14 14.74 0.05
C ILE A 24 -8.02 13.75 0.27
N THR A 25 -7.64 13.04 -0.78
CA THR A 25 -6.60 12.00 -0.76
C THR A 25 -5.53 12.31 -1.78
N ALA A 26 -4.27 12.09 -1.44
CA ALA A 26 -3.14 12.20 -2.36
C ALA A 26 -2.39 10.87 -2.44
N SER A 27 -2.03 10.47 -3.66
CA SER A 27 -1.22 9.29 -3.94
C SER A 27 0.23 9.63 -4.27
N HIS A 28 1.08 8.61 -4.15
CA HIS A 28 2.52 8.71 -4.35
C HIS A 28 2.90 9.17 -5.77
N ASP A 29 2.08 8.84 -6.77
CA ASP A 29 2.21 9.21 -8.19
C ASP A 29 1.80 10.67 -8.52
N GLY A 30 1.52 11.51 -7.52
CA GLY A 30 1.22 12.93 -7.72
C GLY A 30 -0.24 13.26 -7.99
N HIS A 31 -1.14 12.28 -7.85
CA HIS A 31 -2.57 12.48 -8.03
C HIS A 31 -3.30 12.88 -6.74
N VAL A 32 -4.23 13.82 -6.86
CA VAL A 32 -5.08 14.32 -5.77
C VAL A 32 -6.54 14.11 -6.15
N LYS A 33 -7.32 13.54 -5.24
CA LYS A 33 -8.75 13.29 -5.46
C LYS A 33 -9.59 13.90 -4.35
N PHE A 34 -10.73 14.41 -4.77
CA PHE A 34 -11.76 14.99 -3.93
C PHE A 34 -12.93 14.03 -3.84
N TRP A 35 -13.37 13.79 -2.61
CA TRP A 35 -14.46 12.90 -2.28
C TRP A 35 -15.43 13.62 -1.38
N LYS A 36 -16.72 13.31 -1.51
CA LYS A 36 -17.77 13.88 -0.69
C LYS A 36 -18.42 12.81 0.15
N LYS A 37 -18.57 13.07 1.46
CA LYS A 37 -19.31 12.16 2.33
C LYS A 37 -20.81 12.23 2.04
N VAL A 38 -21.40 11.08 1.76
CA VAL A 38 -22.84 10.87 1.60
C VAL A 38 -23.35 9.96 2.71
N GLU A 39 -24.66 9.75 2.80
CA GLU A 39 -25.26 8.94 3.88
C GLU A 39 -24.65 7.53 3.95
N GLU A 40 -24.48 6.85 2.81
CA GLU A 40 -23.84 5.53 2.71
C GLU A 40 -22.60 5.61 1.80
N GLY A 41 -21.40 5.43 2.36
CA GLY A 41 -20.15 5.61 1.61
C GLY A 41 -19.73 7.06 1.36
N ILE A 42 -18.84 7.23 0.39
CA ILE A 42 -18.36 8.49 -0.16
C ILE A 42 -18.48 8.47 -1.69
N GLU A 43 -18.66 9.64 -2.27
CA GLU A 43 -18.77 9.86 -3.71
C GLU A 43 -17.50 10.50 -4.25
N PHE A 44 -17.03 10.02 -5.41
CA PHE A 44 -15.93 10.66 -6.12
C PHE A 44 -16.41 11.96 -6.78
N VAL A 45 -15.69 13.06 -6.55
CA VAL A 45 -16.07 14.39 -7.06
C VAL A 45 -15.17 14.82 -8.21
N LYS A 46 -13.87 14.91 -7.97
CA LYS A 46 -12.91 15.41 -8.96
C LYS A 46 -11.52 14.82 -8.72
N HIS A 47 -10.75 14.75 -9.80
CA HIS A 47 -9.39 14.23 -9.82
C HIS A 47 -8.47 15.25 -10.49
N PHE A 48 -7.28 15.39 -9.92
CA PHE A 48 -6.21 16.22 -10.44
C PHE A 48 -4.91 15.42 -10.50
N ARG A 49 -4.27 15.38 -11.66
CA ARG A 49 -2.83 15.09 -11.74
C ARG A 49 -2.07 16.34 -11.32
N SER A 50 -1.95 16.51 -10.00
CA SER A 50 -1.45 17.76 -9.44
C SER A 50 0.03 17.87 -9.67
N HIS A 51 0.83 16.85 -9.35
CA HIS A 51 2.29 16.87 -9.48
C HIS A 51 2.77 15.79 -10.46
N LEU A 52 3.95 16.01 -11.04
CA LEU A 52 4.61 15.01 -11.89
C LEU A 52 5.37 13.97 -11.05
N GLY A 53 5.71 14.31 -9.81
CA GLY A 53 6.40 13.46 -8.85
C GLY A 53 5.63 13.34 -7.54
N VAL A 54 6.34 12.86 -6.52
CA VAL A 54 5.77 12.55 -5.21
C VAL A 54 5.25 13.81 -4.51
N ILE A 55 4.05 13.71 -3.94
CA ILE A 55 3.51 14.73 -3.04
C ILE A 55 4.13 14.53 -1.66
N GLU A 56 4.84 15.55 -1.18
CA GLU A 56 5.56 15.53 0.10
C GLU A 56 4.67 15.97 1.27
N SER A 57 3.73 16.89 1.03
CA SER A 57 2.81 17.37 2.05
C SER A 57 1.52 17.91 1.43
N ILE A 58 0.43 17.79 2.20
CA ILE A 58 -0.89 18.34 1.91
C ILE A 58 -1.42 19.02 3.18
N ALA A 59 -1.97 20.22 3.02
CA ALA A 59 -2.61 20.91 4.13
C ALA A 59 -3.89 21.62 3.67
N ALA A 60 -4.95 21.42 4.44
CA ALA A 60 -6.17 22.20 4.32
C ALA A 60 -6.09 23.42 5.24
N SER A 61 -6.67 24.52 4.79
CA SER A 61 -6.88 25.71 5.61
C SER A 61 -7.77 25.41 6.82
N SER A 62 -7.67 26.25 7.85
CA SER A 62 -8.46 26.11 9.08
C SER A 62 -9.98 26.14 8.85
N GLU A 63 -10.44 26.78 7.79
CA GLU A 63 -11.85 26.79 7.34
C GLU A 63 -12.18 25.67 6.36
N GLY A 64 -11.18 25.00 5.80
CA GLY A 64 -11.37 23.93 4.82
C GLY A 64 -11.75 24.41 3.42
N SER A 65 -11.68 25.70 3.13
CA SER A 65 -12.00 26.27 1.81
C SER A 65 -10.83 26.18 0.82
N LEU A 66 -9.60 26.30 1.33
CA LEU A 66 -8.37 26.16 0.54
C LEU A 66 -7.61 24.91 0.93
N LEU A 67 -6.91 24.34 -0.06
CA LEU A 67 -5.97 23.23 0.07
C LEU A 67 -4.65 23.64 -0.60
N CYS A 68 -3.53 23.28 0.01
CA CYS A 68 -2.23 23.35 -0.66
C CYS A 68 -1.60 21.96 -0.74
N THR A 69 -0.96 21.68 -1.86
CA THR A 69 -0.12 20.50 -2.07
C THR A 69 1.27 20.94 -2.47
N VAL A 70 2.28 20.27 -1.94
CA VAL A 70 3.67 20.48 -2.34
C VAL A 70 4.26 19.15 -2.80
N GLY A 71 5.06 19.20 -3.86
CA GLY A 71 5.63 18.00 -4.45
C GLY A 71 7.09 18.17 -4.82
N ASP A 72 7.73 17.06 -5.17
CA ASP A 72 9.14 17.00 -5.55
C ASP A 72 9.46 17.78 -6.85
N ASP A 73 8.42 18.18 -7.59
CA ASP A 73 8.49 19.07 -8.76
C ASP A 73 8.78 20.54 -8.42
N GLN A 74 9.17 20.84 -7.17
CA GLN A 74 9.51 22.17 -6.66
C GLN A 74 8.35 23.19 -6.79
N ALA A 75 7.11 22.68 -6.84
CA ALA A 75 5.92 23.49 -6.97
C ALA A 75 5.00 23.32 -5.76
N MET A 76 4.36 24.42 -5.38
CA MET A 76 3.21 24.43 -4.48
C MET A 76 1.96 24.75 -5.29
N LYS A 77 0.95 23.91 -5.21
CA LYS A 77 -0.33 24.09 -5.92
C LYS A 77 -1.43 24.36 -4.91
N VAL A 78 -2.22 25.39 -5.18
CA VAL A 78 -3.30 25.84 -4.31
C VAL A 78 -4.63 25.56 -4.99
N PHE A 79 -5.52 24.92 -4.25
CA PHE A 79 -6.86 24.55 -4.72
C PHE A 79 -7.91 25.24 -3.89
N ASP A 80 -8.97 25.66 -4.57
CA ASP A 80 -10.25 25.95 -3.97
C ASP A 80 -11.02 24.63 -3.83
N VAL A 81 -11.28 24.23 -2.58
CA VAL A 81 -11.94 22.97 -2.25
C VAL A 81 -13.43 23.02 -2.61
N VAL A 82 -14.05 24.18 -2.53
CA VAL A 82 -15.51 24.34 -2.74
C VAL A 82 -15.83 24.38 -4.23
N ASN A 83 -15.02 25.10 -5.00
CA ASN A 83 -15.16 25.21 -6.45
C ASN A 83 -14.45 24.07 -7.20
N PHE A 84 -13.67 23.26 -6.48
CA PHE A 84 -12.87 22.17 -7.01
C PHE A 84 -11.89 22.61 -8.09
N ASP A 85 -11.23 23.76 -7.95
CA ASP A 85 -10.34 24.30 -8.99
C ASP A 85 -8.95 24.58 -8.43
N MET A 86 -7.94 24.37 -9.26
CA MET A 86 -6.57 24.81 -8.97
C MET A 86 -6.48 26.31 -9.26
N ILE A 87 -6.40 27.13 -8.22
CA ILE A 87 -6.45 28.59 -8.32
C ILE A 87 -5.06 29.23 -8.49
N ASN A 88 -4.01 28.57 -8.00
CA ASN A 88 -2.66 29.10 -8.10
C ASN A 88 -1.60 28.00 -8.15
N MET A 89 -0.48 28.30 -8.80
CA MET A 89 0.70 27.43 -8.85
C MET A 89 1.94 28.29 -8.59
N LEU A 90 2.57 28.05 -7.45
CA LEU A 90 3.76 28.75 -7.00
C LEU A 90 5.00 27.91 -7.31
N LYS A 91 5.95 28.47 -8.06
CA LYS A 91 7.25 27.85 -8.33
C LYS A 91 8.22 28.26 -7.22
N LEU A 92 8.64 27.31 -6.41
CA LEU A 92 9.41 27.59 -5.18
C LEU A 92 10.91 27.74 -5.45
N GLY A 93 11.45 27.02 -6.44
CA GLY A 93 12.88 27.02 -6.77
C GLY A 93 13.75 26.22 -5.78
N TYR A 94 13.13 25.46 -4.87
CA TYR A 94 13.76 24.52 -3.96
C TYR A 94 12.85 23.30 -3.76
N HIS A 95 13.39 22.20 -3.22
CA HIS A 95 12.58 21.02 -2.92
C HIS A 95 11.79 21.22 -1.62
N PRO A 96 10.44 21.27 -1.67
CA PRO A 96 9.63 21.51 -0.49
C PRO A 96 9.59 20.29 0.43
N GLY A 97 9.45 20.56 1.73
CA GLY A 97 9.18 19.59 2.77
C GLY A 97 7.73 19.69 3.25
N GLN A 98 7.54 20.14 4.49
CA GLN A 98 6.23 20.29 5.12
C GLN A 98 5.57 21.61 4.74
N SER A 99 4.25 21.59 4.56
CA SER A 99 3.44 22.77 4.24
C SER A 99 2.23 22.88 5.15
N GLU A 100 1.86 24.11 5.53
CA GLU A 100 0.70 24.38 6.38
C GLU A 100 0.16 25.80 6.13
N TRP A 101 -1.16 25.95 6.15
CA TRP A 101 -1.80 27.27 6.16
C TRP A 101 -1.68 27.92 7.54
N ILE A 102 -1.11 29.12 7.59
CA ILE A 102 -0.80 29.84 8.84
C ILE A 102 -1.69 31.06 9.08
N TYR A 103 -2.83 31.13 8.38
CA TYR A 103 -3.82 32.18 8.50
C TYR A 103 -5.09 31.69 9.19
N CYS A 104 -5.81 32.63 9.79
CA CYS A 104 -7.09 32.40 10.44
C CYS A 104 -8.22 33.15 9.71
N PRO A 105 -9.49 32.79 9.98
CA PRO A 105 -10.63 33.49 9.39
C PRO A 105 -10.60 34.99 9.71
N GLY A 106 -10.84 35.81 8.68
CA GLY A 106 -10.79 37.27 8.79
C GLY A 106 -9.39 37.88 8.59
N ASP A 107 -8.34 37.08 8.46
CA ASP A 107 -7.03 37.60 8.06
C ASP A 107 -7.06 38.00 6.57
N ALA A 108 -6.43 39.13 6.23
CA ALA A 108 -6.46 39.67 4.87
C ALA A 108 -5.69 38.82 3.84
N ILE A 109 -4.71 38.05 4.30
CA ILE A 109 -3.79 37.29 3.46
C ILE A 109 -3.93 35.81 3.78
N SER A 110 -4.14 34.99 2.75
CA SER A 110 -4.16 33.53 2.87
C SER A 110 -2.72 33.02 2.91
N ALA A 111 -2.05 33.22 4.05
CA ALA A 111 -0.64 32.88 4.19
C ALA A 111 -0.42 31.37 4.35
N VAL A 112 0.57 30.83 3.63
CA VAL A 112 1.00 29.43 3.69
C VAL A 112 2.50 29.36 3.98
N ALA A 113 2.87 28.53 4.95
CA ALA A 113 4.26 28.25 5.28
C ALA A 113 4.69 26.96 4.58
N CYS A 114 5.87 26.96 4.00
CA CYS A 114 6.48 25.80 3.37
C CYS A 114 7.94 25.69 3.83
N SER A 115 8.33 24.53 4.37
CA SER A 115 9.72 24.26 4.68
C SER A 115 10.49 23.79 3.45
N GLU A 116 11.81 23.96 3.47
CA GLU A 116 12.71 23.24 2.56
C GLU A 116 12.97 21.82 3.11
N LYS A 117 13.15 20.84 2.22
CA LYS A 117 13.32 19.43 2.60
C LYS A 117 14.69 19.10 3.20
N SER A 118 15.73 19.80 2.75
CA SER A 118 17.13 19.56 3.10
C SER A 118 17.65 20.47 4.22
N THR A 119 16.96 21.57 4.52
CA THR A 119 17.41 22.58 5.50
C THR A 119 16.31 22.90 6.52
N GLY A 120 16.65 23.66 7.56
CA GLY A 120 15.71 24.17 8.56
C GLY A 120 14.96 25.44 8.13
N LYS A 121 15.02 25.84 6.85
CA LYS A 121 14.41 27.08 6.37
C LYS A 121 12.90 26.94 6.20
N ILE A 122 12.17 27.99 6.56
CA ILE A 122 10.73 28.11 6.34
C ILE A 122 10.46 29.35 5.50
N PHE A 123 9.73 29.18 4.41
CA PHE A 123 9.29 30.25 3.52
C PHE A 123 7.80 30.47 3.71
N VAL A 124 7.40 31.73 3.88
CA VAL A 124 5.98 32.12 3.97
C VAL A 124 5.58 32.78 2.66
N TYR A 125 4.52 32.28 2.05
CA TYR A 125 3.94 32.80 0.81
C TYR A 125 2.51 33.26 1.05
N ASP A 126 2.03 34.16 0.19
CA ASP A 126 0.60 34.36 -0.02
C ASP A 126 0.10 33.28 -0.99
N GLY A 127 -0.81 32.42 -0.56
CA GLY A 127 -1.35 31.33 -1.39
C GLY A 127 -2.07 31.81 -2.65
N ARG A 128 -2.54 33.07 -2.69
CA ARG A 128 -3.17 33.68 -3.87
C ARG A 128 -2.27 34.71 -4.57
N GLY A 129 -1.08 34.95 -4.04
CA GLY A 129 -0.14 35.93 -4.55
C GLY A 129 0.87 35.36 -5.55
N ASP A 130 1.98 36.08 -5.69
CA ASP A 130 3.08 35.75 -6.59
C ASP A 130 4.07 34.72 -5.99
N ASN A 131 5.00 34.25 -6.82
CA ASN A 131 6.10 33.33 -6.45
C ASN A 131 7.11 33.89 -5.42
N LYS A 132 6.91 35.11 -4.89
CA LYS A 132 7.85 35.74 -3.97
C LYS A 132 7.47 35.45 -2.52
N PRO A 133 8.40 34.95 -1.69
CA PRO A 133 8.11 34.75 -0.28
C PRO A 133 7.93 36.10 0.41
N MET A 134 6.90 36.20 1.25
CA MET A 134 6.65 37.35 2.12
C MET A 134 7.63 37.41 3.29
N HIS A 135 8.06 36.25 3.77
CA HIS A 135 9.01 36.12 4.88
C HIS A 135 9.78 34.81 4.77
N VAL A 136 11.02 34.83 5.27
CA VAL A 136 11.90 33.65 5.28
C VAL A 136 12.54 33.54 6.66
N PHE A 137 12.30 32.41 7.33
CA PHE A 137 12.99 32.03 8.54
C PHE A 137 14.27 31.28 8.18
N GLU A 138 15.42 31.94 8.26
CA GLU A 138 16.71 31.29 7.93
C GLU A 138 17.30 30.48 9.08
N LYS A 139 17.02 30.88 10.33
CA LYS A 139 17.72 30.38 11.53
C LYS A 139 16.78 29.89 12.63
N LEU A 140 15.49 29.72 12.34
CA LEU A 140 14.54 29.23 13.35
C LEU A 140 14.85 27.78 13.74
N HIS A 141 15.14 26.93 12.75
CA HIS A 141 15.58 25.56 12.96
C HIS A 141 16.96 25.33 12.35
N SER A 142 17.78 24.52 13.01
CA SER A 142 19.09 24.10 12.51
C SER A 142 19.03 22.84 11.63
N SER A 143 18.01 22.02 11.84
CA SER A 143 17.78 20.75 11.15
C SER A 143 16.52 20.80 10.28
N PRO A 144 16.38 19.88 9.30
CA PRO A 144 15.18 19.82 8.47
C PRO A 144 13.90 19.66 9.29
N LEU A 145 12.82 20.31 8.83
CA LEU A 145 11.54 20.25 9.51
C LEU A 145 10.85 18.91 9.31
N THR A 146 10.16 18.48 10.37
CA THR A 146 9.34 17.26 10.38
C THR A 146 7.85 17.56 10.44
N ALA A 147 7.44 18.69 11.04
CA ALA A 147 6.06 19.12 11.06
C ALA A 147 5.95 20.66 11.18
N ILE A 148 4.86 21.20 10.61
CA ILE A 148 4.39 22.57 10.83
C ILE A 148 2.88 22.47 10.98
N ARG A 149 2.30 23.03 12.04
CA ARG A 149 0.83 23.10 12.22
C ARG A 149 0.39 24.41 12.87
N LEU A 150 -0.73 24.93 12.39
CA LEU A 150 -1.39 26.09 12.99
C LEU A 150 -2.33 25.64 14.12
N ASN A 151 -2.27 26.33 15.26
CA ASN A 151 -3.30 26.32 16.29
C ASN A 151 -4.25 27.51 16.06
N PRO A 152 -5.45 27.28 15.49
CA PRO A 152 -6.33 28.38 15.09
C PRO A 152 -6.88 29.17 16.29
N ALA A 153 -7.07 28.52 17.44
CA ALA A 153 -7.63 29.15 18.64
C ALA A 153 -6.72 30.25 19.20
N TYR A 154 -5.41 30.03 19.17
CA TYR A 154 -4.42 30.98 19.68
C TYR A 154 -3.69 31.76 18.59
N LYS A 155 -3.94 31.46 17.30
CA LYS A 155 -3.23 32.02 16.14
C LYS A 155 -1.70 31.84 16.22
N VAL A 156 -1.28 30.65 16.67
CA VAL A 156 0.13 30.30 16.88
C VAL A 156 0.47 29.11 16.01
N VAL A 157 1.62 29.15 15.35
CA VAL A 157 2.17 28.05 14.56
C VAL A 157 3.21 27.33 15.40
N VAL A 158 3.14 26.01 15.39
CA VAL A 158 4.16 25.13 15.98
C VAL A 158 4.91 24.45 14.85
N SER A 159 6.23 24.55 14.88
CA SER A 159 7.12 23.82 13.98
C SER A 159 8.08 22.93 14.76
N SER A 160 8.44 21.79 14.17
CA SER A 160 9.41 20.87 14.74
C SER A 160 10.44 20.43 13.72
N ASP A 161 11.64 20.13 14.19
CA ASP A 161 12.72 19.60 13.36
C ASP A 161 13.14 18.17 13.72
N LYS A 162 14.01 17.60 12.87
CA LYS A 162 14.58 16.27 13.05
C LYS A 162 15.45 16.13 14.31
N SER A 163 15.91 17.24 14.91
CA SER A 163 16.65 17.21 16.18
C SER A 163 15.73 17.12 17.40
N GLY A 164 14.41 17.16 17.19
CA GLY A 164 13.42 17.11 18.25
C GLY A 164 13.16 18.46 18.90
N MET A 165 13.58 19.55 18.27
CA MET A 165 13.30 20.91 18.75
C MET A 165 11.93 21.37 18.26
N ILE A 166 11.14 21.92 19.20
CA ILE A 166 9.83 22.48 18.92
C ILE A 166 9.90 24.00 19.10
N GLU A 167 9.42 24.73 18.11
CA GLU A 167 9.39 26.20 18.06
C GLU A 167 7.96 26.73 17.95
N TYR A 168 7.70 27.86 18.60
CA TYR A 168 6.42 28.55 18.60
C TYR A 168 6.61 29.92 17.96
N TRP A 169 5.78 30.24 16.98
CA TRP A 169 5.85 31.49 16.25
C TRP A 169 4.47 31.87 15.71
N THR A 170 4.31 33.08 15.18
CA THR A 170 3.01 33.61 14.76
C THR A 170 2.96 33.96 13.28
N GLY A 171 1.76 34.07 12.73
CA GLY A 171 1.57 34.42 11.32
C GLY A 171 1.80 35.92 11.00
N PRO A 172 1.48 36.34 9.76
CA PRO A 172 1.63 37.72 9.30
C PRO A 172 0.99 38.79 10.21
N PRO A 173 -0.23 38.60 10.77
CA PRO A 173 -0.85 39.62 11.63
C PRO A 173 -0.03 40.01 12.86
N ARG A 174 0.82 39.10 13.34
CA ARG A 174 1.68 39.29 14.53
C ARG A 174 3.18 39.33 14.19
N ARG A 175 3.51 39.58 12.92
CA ARG A 175 4.87 39.82 12.41
C ARG A 175 5.88 38.71 12.74
N TYR A 176 5.48 37.44 12.69
CA TYR A 176 6.42 36.32 12.74
C TYR A 176 7.23 36.20 14.03
N LYS A 177 6.72 36.76 15.13
CA LYS A 177 7.38 36.73 16.44
C LYS A 177 6.88 35.56 17.30
N PHE A 178 7.59 35.32 18.38
CA PHE A 178 7.13 34.47 19.48
C PHE A 178 5.76 34.97 19.98
N PRO A 179 4.81 34.07 20.27
CA PRO A 179 3.46 34.46 20.71
C PRO A 179 3.42 35.09 22.09
N ASP A 180 2.65 36.17 22.26
CA ASP A 180 2.46 36.83 23.57
C ASP A 180 1.44 36.12 24.47
N ASN A 181 0.67 35.18 23.92
CA ASN A 181 -0.43 34.50 24.60
C ASN A 181 -0.06 33.12 25.15
N VAL A 182 1.22 32.79 25.25
CA VAL A 182 1.71 31.61 25.97
C VAL A 182 2.22 32.00 27.35
N ASN A 183 2.13 31.08 28.31
CA ASN A 183 2.40 31.34 29.72
C ASN A 183 3.84 31.00 30.12
N TRP A 184 4.78 31.05 29.19
CA TRP A 184 6.19 30.77 29.42
C TRP A 184 7.06 31.64 28.52
N GLU A 185 8.23 32.02 29.03
CA GLU A 185 9.19 32.85 28.32
C GLU A 185 10.42 32.02 27.91
N TYR A 186 10.88 31.13 28.80
CA TYR A 186 12.00 30.25 28.55
C TYR A 186 11.56 28.81 28.32
N LYS A 187 12.16 28.16 27.33
CA LYS A 187 11.86 26.75 27.02
C LYS A 187 12.23 25.80 28.16
N THR A 188 13.16 26.19 29.03
CA THR A 188 13.52 25.44 30.25
C THR A 188 12.34 25.29 31.22
N ASP A 189 11.37 26.21 31.15
CA ASP A 189 10.16 26.16 31.96
C ASP A 189 9.11 25.20 31.37
N THR A 190 9.40 24.60 30.22
CA THR A 190 8.50 23.69 29.50
C THR A 190 9.07 22.27 29.45
N ASP A 191 8.25 21.31 29.02
CA ASP A 191 8.69 19.95 28.76
C ASP A 191 8.85 19.70 27.24
N LEU A 192 8.94 20.76 26.43
CA LEU A 192 9.03 20.66 24.97
C LEU A 192 10.36 20.02 24.50
N TYR A 193 11.39 20.02 25.35
CA TYR A 193 12.66 19.32 25.09
C TYR A 193 12.60 17.80 25.23
N GLU A 194 11.44 17.24 25.61
CA GLU A 194 11.27 15.79 25.77
C GLU A 194 11.70 15.00 24.51
N PHE A 195 11.38 15.51 23.33
CA PHE A 195 11.77 14.88 22.06
C PHE A 195 13.29 14.85 21.86
N ALA A 196 13.95 15.99 22.06
CA ALA A 196 15.41 16.08 22.00
C ALA A 196 16.09 15.19 23.06
N LYS A 197 15.56 15.13 24.30
CA LYS A 197 16.05 14.23 25.36
C LYS A 197 15.93 12.77 24.97
N CYS A 198 14.83 12.36 24.36
CA CYS A 198 14.61 11.02 23.85
C CYS A 198 15.32 10.74 22.51
N LYS A 199 16.07 11.70 21.95
CA LYS A 199 16.71 11.61 20.62
C LYS A 199 15.73 11.20 19.52
N THR A 200 14.53 11.74 19.59
CA THR A 200 13.44 11.47 18.65
C THR A 200 12.86 12.78 18.14
N CYS A 201 12.06 12.71 17.08
CA CYS A 201 11.43 13.87 16.47
C CYS A 201 9.90 13.71 16.47
N LEU A 202 9.23 14.80 16.20
CA LEU A 202 7.78 14.84 16.09
C LEU A 202 7.38 14.57 14.63
N THR A 203 6.50 13.61 14.37
CA THR A 203 5.98 13.31 13.02
C THR A 203 4.55 13.82 12.84
N GLY A 204 3.71 13.64 13.86
CA GLY A 204 2.33 14.13 13.84
C GLY A 204 2.07 15.08 15.00
N VAL A 205 1.38 16.19 14.72
CA VAL A 205 0.84 17.10 15.74
C VAL A 205 -0.59 17.48 15.38
N SER A 206 -1.44 17.51 16.40
CA SER A 206 -2.83 17.97 16.31
C SER A 206 -3.19 18.72 17.58
N PHE A 207 -4.03 19.74 17.41
CA PHE A 207 -4.54 20.55 18.51
C PHE A 207 -5.96 20.13 18.84
N SER A 208 -6.31 20.19 20.12
CA SER A 208 -7.72 20.10 20.50
C SER A 208 -8.50 21.27 19.87
N PRO A 209 -9.82 21.13 19.66
CA PRO A 209 -10.65 22.19 19.07
C PRO A 209 -10.61 23.51 19.84
N ASP A 210 -10.42 23.46 21.16
CA ASP A 210 -10.21 24.65 22.02
C ASP A 210 -8.76 25.18 22.02
N GLY A 211 -7.86 24.49 21.31
CA GLY A 211 -6.43 24.77 21.19
C GLY A 211 -5.60 24.57 22.46
N LYS A 212 -6.21 24.16 23.59
CA LYS A 212 -5.53 24.10 24.89
C LYS A 212 -4.63 22.88 25.05
N LYS A 213 -4.89 21.81 24.31
CA LYS A 213 -4.10 20.57 24.31
C LYS A 213 -3.43 20.40 22.95
N MET A 214 -2.20 19.91 22.99
CA MET A 214 -1.42 19.55 21.82
C MET A 214 -1.07 18.07 21.92
N ALA A 215 -1.60 17.25 21.02
CA ALA A 215 -1.28 15.84 20.92
C ALA A 215 -0.18 15.66 19.87
N THR A 216 0.84 14.90 20.22
CA THR A 216 1.98 14.66 19.37
C THR A 216 2.33 13.18 19.33
N ILE A 217 2.86 12.73 18.19
CA ILE A 217 3.35 11.38 17.98
C ILE A 217 4.71 11.45 17.29
N GLY A 218 5.61 10.53 17.66
CA GLY A 218 6.93 10.41 17.07
C GLY A 218 7.25 9.00 16.59
N PRO A 219 8.40 8.80 15.92
CA PRO A 219 8.86 7.48 15.48
C PRO A 219 9.16 6.51 16.63
N ASP A 220 9.35 7.04 17.84
CA ASP A 220 9.48 6.26 19.07
C ASP A 220 8.15 5.59 19.52
N ARG A 221 7.07 5.80 18.75
CA ARG A 221 5.73 5.23 18.98
C ARG A 221 5.16 5.66 20.33
N LYS A 222 5.57 6.82 20.84
CA LYS A 222 4.97 7.41 22.04
C LYS A 222 4.08 8.58 21.65
N VAL A 223 2.87 8.56 22.20
CA VAL A 223 1.95 9.68 22.08
C VAL A 223 2.10 10.55 23.32
N ARG A 224 2.39 11.84 23.10
CA ARG A 224 2.58 12.81 24.19
C ARG A 224 1.51 13.89 24.07
N ILE A 225 0.83 14.18 25.16
CA ILE A 225 -0.17 15.25 25.22
C ILE A 225 0.41 16.36 26.08
N PHE A 226 0.52 17.56 25.52
CA PHE A 226 0.99 18.76 26.21
C PHE A 226 -0.16 19.71 26.48
N ARG A 227 -0.05 20.49 27.55
CA ARG A 227 -0.82 21.73 27.70
C ARG A 227 -0.16 22.79 26.85
N PHE A 228 -0.89 23.29 25.86
CA PHE A 228 -0.36 24.20 24.84
C PHE A 228 0.22 25.49 25.45
N LEU A 229 -0.56 26.13 26.33
CA LEU A 229 -0.19 27.43 26.92
C LEU A 229 1.04 27.35 27.83
N THR A 230 1.26 26.24 28.54
CA THR A 230 2.39 26.10 29.47
C THR A 230 3.55 25.29 28.90
N GLY A 231 3.37 24.64 27.75
CA GLY A 231 4.33 23.71 27.19
C GLY A 231 4.63 22.50 28.08
N LYS A 232 3.83 22.25 29.12
CA LYS A 232 4.04 21.16 30.08
C LYS A 232 3.43 19.87 29.58
N LEU A 233 4.14 18.77 29.80
CA LEU A 233 3.70 17.43 29.46
C LEU A 233 2.58 17.03 30.41
N MET A 234 1.44 16.66 29.84
CA MET A 234 0.27 16.25 30.59
C MET A 234 0.20 14.73 30.69
N ARG A 235 0.40 14.02 29.59
CA ARG A 235 0.28 12.55 29.51
C ARG A 235 1.21 11.95 28.46
N VAL A 236 1.59 10.70 28.68
CA VAL A 236 2.35 9.88 27.71
C VAL A 236 1.66 8.53 27.59
N PHE A 237 1.41 8.10 26.35
CA PHE A 237 0.98 6.75 26.02
C PHE A 237 2.10 6.04 25.27
N ASP A 238 2.54 4.91 25.81
CA ASP A 238 3.60 4.10 25.22
C ASP A 238 2.98 3.03 24.30
N GLU A 239 3.29 3.11 23.01
CA GLU A 239 2.86 2.16 21.97
C GLU A 239 4.08 1.49 21.32
N SER A 240 5.17 1.36 22.09
CA SER A 240 6.37 0.66 21.67
C SER A 240 6.13 -0.82 21.44
N LEU A 241 6.98 -1.42 20.60
CA LEU A 241 6.91 -2.85 20.28
C LEU A 241 7.19 -3.74 21.50
N SER A 242 8.02 -3.28 22.44
CA SER A 242 8.26 -3.94 23.72
C SER A 242 6.97 -4.02 24.54
N MET A 243 6.24 -2.90 24.65
CA MET A 243 4.96 -2.84 25.36
C MET A 243 3.93 -3.79 24.75
N PHE A 244 3.83 -3.86 23.41
CA PHE A 244 2.95 -4.83 22.76
C PHE A 244 3.34 -6.29 23.02
N THR A 245 4.64 -6.57 23.11
CA THR A 245 5.14 -7.92 23.41
C THR A 245 4.79 -8.32 24.84
N GLU A 246 4.99 -7.44 25.81
CA GLU A 246 4.61 -7.65 27.21
C GLU A 246 3.10 -7.84 27.35
N LEU A 247 2.30 -6.99 26.70
CA LEU A 247 0.84 -7.13 26.69
C LEU A 247 0.39 -8.47 26.11
N GLN A 248 1.01 -8.92 25.01
CA GLN A 248 0.70 -10.20 24.38
C GLN A 248 1.02 -11.38 25.31
N GLN A 249 2.11 -11.30 26.08
CA GLN A 249 2.47 -12.33 27.07
C GLN A 249 1.52 -12.34 28.27
N MET A 250 1.11 -11.17 28.77
CA MET A 250 0.17 -11.08 29.89
C MET A 250 -1.24 -11.52 29.51
N ARG A 251 -1.71 -11.08 28.34
CA ARG A 251 -3.04 -11.42 27.82
C ARG A 251 -3.00 -11.39 26.31
N GLN A 252 -3.10 -12.57 25.70
CA GLN A 252 -3.11 -12.74 24.26
C GLN A 252 -4.14 -11.81 23.60
N GLN A 253 -3.66 -10.83 22.83
CA GLN A 253 -4.49 -9.82 22.17
C GLN A 253 -4.91 -10.27 20.77
N LEU A 254 -4.04 -11.01 20.11
CA LEU A 254 -4.16 -11.57 18.76
C LEU A 254 -3.60 -12.99 18.74
N PRO A 255 -4.01 -13.86 17.80
CA PRO A 255 -3.33 -15.14 17.57
C PRO A 255 -1.84 -14.93 17.26
N ASP A 256 -0.97 -15.83 17.72
CA ASP A 256 0.49 -15.61 17.66
C ASP A 256 1.02 -15.45 16.23
N MET A 257 0.43 -16.16 15.25
CA MET A 257 0.77 -16.01 13.84
C MET A 257 0.44 -14.61 13.30
N GLU A 258 -0.74 -14.08 13.65
CA GLU A 258 -1.19 -12.73 13.27
C GLU A 258 -0.29 -11.67 13.93
N PHE A 259 -0.02 -11.83 15.23
CA PHE A 259 0.86 -10.95 16.00
C PHE A 259 2.27 -10.90 15.38
N GLY A 260 2.85 -12.06 15.07
CA GLY A 260 4.16 -12.16 14.43
C GLY A 260 4.22 -11.46 13.06
N ARG A 261 3.18 -11.60 12.23
CA ARG A 261 3.08 -10.89 10.94
C ARG A 261 3.03 -9.37 11.13
N ARG A 262 2.23 -8.87 12.08
CA ARG A 262 2.13 -7.42 12.35
C ARG A 262 3.43 -6.86 12.94
N MET A 263 4.13 -7.62 13.79
CA MET A 263 5.46 -7.25 14.29
C MET A 263 6.49 -7.14 13.17
N ALA A 264 6.46 -8.06 12.21
CA ALA A 264 7.34 -8.01 11.04
C ALA A 264 7.05 -6.78 10.17
N LEU A 265 5.76 -6.45 9.96
CA LEU A 265 5.33 -5.26 9.23
C LEU A 265 5.83 -3.97 9.90
N GLU A 266 5.77 -3.89 11.23
CA GLU A 266 6.27 -2.73 11.97
C GLU A 266 7.78 -2.53 11.85
N ARG A 267 8.55 -3.61 11.75
CA ARG A 267 10.01 -3.56 11.48
C ARG A 267 10.31 -3.12 10.05
N GLU A 268 9.48 -3.53 9.10
CA GLU A 268 9.61 -3.09 7.70
C GLU A 268 9.31 -1.59 7.56
N LEU A 269 8.27 -1.11 8.24
CA LEU A 269 7.85 0.29 8.24
C LEU A 269 8.98 1.21 8.77
N GLU A 270 9.70 0.75 9.79
CA GLU A 270 10.87 1.45 10.33
C GLU A 270 12.06 1.48 9.34
N LYS A 271 12.32 0.37 8.62
CA LYS A 271 13.39 0.30 7.60
C LYS A 271 13.18 1.27 6.43
N VAL A 272 11.93 1.51 6.04
CA VAL A 272 11.56 2.37 4.89
C VAL A 272 11.32 3.83 5.33
N ASP A 273 11.53 4.16 6.61
CA ASP A 273 11.24 5.48 7.19
C ASP A 273 9.80 5.95 6.90
N ALA A 274 8.85 5.01 6.90
CA ALA A 274 7.44 5.31 6.64
C ALA A 274 6.72 5.89 7.87
N LEU A 275 7.33 5.81 9.06
CA LEU A 275 6.81 6.38 10.31
C LEU A 275 6.58 7.90 10.21
N LYS A 276 7.30 8.58 9.31
CA LYS A 276 7.14 10.01 9.06
C LYS A 276 5.75 10.40 8.54
N LEU A 277 5.01 9.47 7.93
CA LEU A 277 3.66 9.72 7.42
C LEU A 277 2.57 9.59 8.49
N ILE A 278 2.89 9.07 9.68
CA ILE A 278 1.89 8.85 10.72
C ILE A 278 1.44 10.18 11.29
N ASN A 279 0.12 10.33 11.44
CA ASN A 279 -0.47 11.48 12.12
C ASN A 279 -1.26 11.05 13.37
N ILE A 280 -1.76 12.06 14.06
CA ILE A 280 -2.62 11.97 15.23
C ILE A 280 -3.71 13.01 15.07
N ILE A 281 -4.93 12.72 15.49
CA ILE A 281 -6.06 13.65 15.39
C ILE A 281 -6.85 13.72 16.69
N PHE A 282 -7.39 14.89 16.99
CA PHE A 282 -8.45 15.07 17.97
C PHE A 282 -9.82 14.92 17.32
N ASP A 283 -10.78 14.51 18.13
CA ASP A 283 -12.19 14.68 17.80
C ASP A 283 -12.66 16.14 18.09
N GLU A 284 -13.82 16.51 17.56
CA GLU A 284 -14.45 17.82 17.73
C GLU A 284 -14.83 18.15 19.18
N THR A 285 -14.96 17.16 20.07
CA THR A 285 -15.15 17.43 21.50
C THR A 285 -13.85 17.76 22.23
N GLY A 286 -12.70 17.36 21.67
CA GLY A 286 -11.38 17.53 22.29
C GLY A 286 -11.10 16.57 23.45
N HIS A 287 -11.95 15.56 23.66
CA HIS A 287 -11.79 14.55 24.70
C HIS A 287 -11.11 13.28 24.19
N PHE A 288 -11.21 13.00 22.89
CA PHE A 288 -10.69 11.80 22.27
C PHE A 288 -9.53 12.12 21.35
N VAL A 289 -8.53 11.25 21.41
CA VAL A 289 -7.37 11.28 20.52
C VAL A 289 -7.30 9.95 19.79
N LEU A 290 -7.04 10.03 18.49
CA LEU A 290 -7.00 8.90 17.59
C LEU A 290 -5.67 8.85 16.85
N TYR A 291 -5.09 7.66 16.79
CA TYR A 291 -3.85 7.40 16.07
C TYR A 291 -3.75 5.93 15.66
N GLY A 292 -3.01 5.66 14.59
CA GLY A 292 -2.77 4.31 14.07
C GLY A 292 -1.69 3.57 14.86
N THR A 293 -1.95 2.32 15.24
CA THR A 293 -1.01 1.41 15.91
C THR A 293 -0.92 0.06 15.20
N MET A 294 -0.04 -0.80 15.69
CA MET A 294 0.07 -2.20 15.25
C MET A 294 -1.26 -2.96 15.38
N LEU A 295 -2.05 -2.69 16.42
CA LEU A 295 -3.34 -3.37 16.62
C LEU A 295 -4.45 -2.79 15.74
N GLY A 296 -4.31 -1.58 15.21
CA GLY A 296 -5.38 -0.82 14.54
C GLY A 296 -5.41 0.62 15.02
N ILE A 297 -6.52 1.31 14.77
CA ILE A 297 -6.70 2.72 15.19
C ILE A 297 -7.17 2.73 16.63
N LYS A 298 -6.37 3.26 17.55
CA LYS A 298 -6.77 3.40 18.95
C LYS A 298 -7.55 4.71 19.13
N VAL A 299 -8.65 4.62 19.88
CA VAL A 299 -9.43 5.78 20.35
C VAL A 299 -9.22 5.89 21.85
N ILE A 300 -8.49 6.92 22.27
CA ILE A 300 -8.17 7.14 23.68
C ILE A 300 -8.92 8.35 24.20
N ASN A 301 -9.60 8.18 25.33
CA ASN A 301 -10.12 9.31 26.08
C ASN A 301 -8.99 9.92 26.92
N VAL A 302 -8.64 11.16 26.59
CA VAL A 302 -7.56 11.91 27.21
C VAL A 302 -7.86 12.26 28.67
N GLU A 303 -9.12 12.41 29.05
CA GLU A 303 -9.50 12.71 30.44
C GLU A 303 -9.41 11.47 31.32
N THR A 304 -10.01 10.35 30.89
CA THR A 304 -10.09 9.13 31.71
C THR A 304 -8.86 8.24 31.60
N ASN A 305 -7.93 8.52 30.69
CA ASN A 305 -6.77 7.67 30.40
C ASN A 305 -7.09 6.28 29.87
N ARG A 306 -8.25 6.09 29.23
CA ARG A 306 -8.71 4.76 28.80
C ARG A 306 -8.79 4.68 27.29
N CYS A 307 -8.30 3.56 26.75
CA CYS A 307 -8.60 3.18 25.38
C CYS A 307 -10.07 2.72 25.33
N VAL A 308 -10.90 3.48 24.63
CA VAL A 308 -12.34 3.23 24.51
C VAL A 308 -12.61 2.16 23.47
N ARG A 309 -11.91 2.22 22.34
CA ARG A 309 -12.08 1.28 21.23
C ARG A 309 -10.81 1.18 20.39
N ILE A 310 -10.62 0.02 19.76
CA ILE A 310 -9.60 -0.21 18.73
C ILE A 310 -10.34 -0.56 17.44
N LEU A 311 -10.30 0.35 16.47
CA LEU A 311 -10.92 0.15 15.16
C LEU A 311 -9.97 -0.62 14.24
N GLY A 312 -10.53 -1.49 13.40
CA GLY A 312 -9.75 -2.32 12.49
C GLY A 312 -8.92 -3.40 13.17
N LYS A 313 -9.21 -3.77 14.43
CA LYS A 313 -8.43 -4.79 15.15
C LYS A 313 -8.39 -6.14 14.43
N GLN A 314 -9.52 -6.55 13.88
CA GLN A 314 -9.67 -7.80 13.13
C GLN A 314 -9.16 -7.71 11.69
N GLU A 315 -8.83 -6.50 11.23
CA GLU A 315 -8.41 -6.24 9.86
C GLU A 315 -6.88 -6.24 9.79
N ASN A 316 -6.31 -6.81 8.73
CA ASN A 316 -4.87 -6.79 8.49
C ASN A 316 -4.46 -5.49 7.79
N ILE A 317 -4.68 -4.36 8.48
CA ILE A 317 -4.38 -3.01 8.00
C ILE A 317 -3.49 -2.28 9.01
N ARG A 318 -2.45 -1.61 8.50
CA ARG A 318 -1.62 -0.72 9.31
C ARG A 318 -1.94 0.71 8.94
N ALA A 319 -2.85 1.32 9.70
CA ALA A 319 -3.31 2.69 9.47
C ALA A 319 -2.15 3.68 9.60
N MET A 320 -1.96 4.56 8.60
CA MET A 320 -0.86 5.53 8.56
C MET A 320 -1.36 6.95 8.86
N GLN A 321 -2.09 7.55 7.92
CA GLN A 321 -2.77 8.81 8.14
C GLN A 321 -4.25 8.60 8.42
N LEU A 322 -4.77 9.42 9.33
CA LEU A 322 -6.16 9.48 9.74
C LEU A 322 -6.75 10.85 9.38
N ALA A 323 -8.00 10.84 8.95
CA ALA A 323 -8.84 12.01 8.85
C ALA A 323 -10.22 11.67 9.44
N MET A 324 -10.92 12.68 9.96
CA MET A 324 -12.23 12.48 10.57
C MET A 324 -13.23 13.47 10.00
N PHE A 325 -14.42 12.96 9.69
CA PHE A 325 -15.61 13.70 9.35
C PHE A 325 -16.60 13.55 10.50
N GLN A 326 -17.10 14.62 11.11
CA GLN A 326 -18.13 14.56 12.16
C GLN A 326 -19.40 15.34 11.81
N GLY A 327 -19.51 15.80 10.57
CA GLY A 327 -20.67 16.51 10.06
C GLY A 327 -21.89 15.63 9.80
N VAL A 328 -22.91 16.25 9.24
CA VAL A 328 -24.14 15.59 8.80
C VAL A 328 -24.02 15.24 7.33
N ALA A 329 -24.08 13.95 7.01
CA ALA A 329 -24.01 13.47 5.63
C ALA A 329 -25.25 13.89 4.82
N LYS A 330 -25.04 14.40 3.60
CA LYS A 330 -26.14 14.84 2.71
C LYS A 330 -26.73 13.65 1.94
N LYS A 331 -28.05 13.66 1.71
CA LYS A 331 -28.76 12.63 0.94
C LYS A 331 -28.48 12.78 -0.58
N HIS A 332 -28.34 11.64 -1.26
CA HIS A 332 -27.85 11.48 -2.64
C HIS A 332 -28.66 12.21 -3.75
N ARG A 333 -29.84 12.78 -3.45
CA ARG A 333 -30.72 13.41 -4.46
C ARG A 333 -31.52 14.63 -4.01
N ALA A 334 -31.28 15.19 -2.83
CA ALA A 334 -32.01 16.37 -2.39
C ALA A 334 -31.09 17.59 -2.42
N ALA A 335 -31.15 18.38 -3.49
CA ALA A 335 -30.77 19.78 -3.41
C ALA A 335 -31.74 20.46 -2.44
N THR A 336 -31.37 20.53 -1.15
CA THR A 336 -32.16 21.25 -0.16
C THR A 336 -32.01 22.74 -0.48
N THR A 337 -33.09 23.37 -0.94
CA THR A 337 -33.09 24.82 -1.16
C THR A 337 -32.82 25.54 0.16
N VAL A 338 -32.25 26.75 0.10
CA VAL A 338 -31.96 27.56 1.30
C VAL A 338 -33.24 27.79 2.11
N GLU A 339 -34.38 27.92 1.42
CA GLU A 339 -35.73 28.03 2.02
C GLU A 339 -36.18 26.75 2.74
N MET A 340 -35.87 25.56 2.20
CA MET A 340 -36.16 24.29 2.88
C MET A 340 -35.32 24.10 4.15
N LYS A 341 -34.08 24.62 4.20
CA LYS A 341 -33.25 24.59 5.41
C LYS A 341 -33.67 25.60 6.48
N ALA A 342 -34.29 26.71 6.06
CA ALA A 342 -34.81 27.75 6.95
C ALA A 342 -36.22 27.42 7.51
N SER A 343 -36.85 26.37 6.98
CA SER A 343 -38.11 25.81 7.47
C SER A 343 -37.85 24.95 8.72
N ASP A 344 -38.56 25.20 9.82
CA ASP A 344 -38.59 24.38 11.05
C ASP A 344 -39.27 23.02 10.79
N ASN A 345 -38.75 22.26 9.83
CA ASN A 345 -39.30 20.97 9.46
C ASN A 345 -38.65 19.88 10.33
N PRO A 346 -39.39 19.20 11.22
CA PRO A 346 -38.83 18.22 12.15
C PRO A 346 -38.13 17.03 11.46
N VAL A 347 -38.42 16.77 10.19
CA VAL A 347 -37.76 15.71 9.38
C VAL A 347 -36.36 16.12 8.89
N LEU A 348 -36.06 17.42 8.76
CA LEU A 348 -34.70 17.90 8.46
C LEU A 348 -33.84 18.00 9.72
N LEU A 349 -34.46 18.24 10.88
CA LEU A 349 -33.83 18.23 12.20
C LEU A 349 -33.42 16.83 12.66
N SER A 350 -33.95 15.75 12.06
CA SER A 350 -33.61 14.37 12.42
C SER A 350 -32.31 13.85 11.81
N ALA A 351 -31.51 14.71 11.15
CA ALA A 351 -30.27 14.31 10.52
C ALA A 351 -29.17 14.11 11.58
N GLN A 352 -28.94 12.85 11.95
CA GLN A 352 -27.93 12.47 12.93
C GLN A 352 -26.51 12.64 12.37
N PRO A 353 -25.54 13.12 13.16
CA PRO A 353 -24.15 13.17 12.75
C PRO A 353 -23.61 11.74 12.52
N ASP A 354 -22.86 11.58 11.43
CA ASP A 354 -22.24 10.32 11.01
C ASP A 354 -20.71 10.41 11.17
N PRO A 355 -20.19 10.33 12.41
CA PRO A 355 -18.76 10.42 12.66
C PRO A 355 -18.05 9.28 11.94
N THR A 356 -17.26 9.66 10.95
CA THR A 356 -16.60 8.78 10.02
C THR A 356 -15.10 9.01 10.10
N ILE A 357 -14.35 7.94 10.35
CA ILE A 357 -12.89 7.95 10.35
C ILE A 357 -12.44 7.35 9.03
N VAL A 358 -11.52 8.02 8.37
CA VAL A 358 -10.94 7.56 7.12
C VAL A 358 -9.44 7.42 7.32
N CYS A 359 -8.86 6.32 6.85
CA CYS A 359 -7.42 6.12 6.97
C CYS A 359 -6.76 5.54 5.74
N THR A 360 -5.50 5.90 5.53
CA THR A 360 -4.59 5.22 4.60
C THR A 360 -3.92 4.02 5.28
N SER A 361 -3.45 3.04 4.51
CA SER A 361 -2.69 1.90 5.05
C SER A 361 -1.32 1.79 4.40
N PHE A 362 -0.34 1.28 5.16
CA PHE A 362 1.01 1.04 4.67
C PHE A 362 1.01 0.13 3.42
N LYS A 363 1.65 0.59 2.34
CA LYS A 363 1.77 -0.11 1.04
C LYS A 363 0.44 -0.56 0.41
N LYS A 364 -0.66 0.11 0.71
CA LYS A 364 -1.95 -0.14 0.06
C LYS A 364 -2.35 1.05 -0.81
N ASN A 365 -2.83 0.77 -2.00
CA ASN A 365 -3.47 1.72 -2.90
C ASN A 365 -4.96 1.92 -2.55
N ARG A 366 -5.32 1.75 -1.28
CA ARG A 366 -6.68 1.86 -0.78
C ARG A 366 -6.71 2.68 0.50
N PHE A 367 -7.80 3.40 0.68
CA PHE A 367 -8.14 4.00 1.96
C PHE A 367 -9.44 3.39 2.49
N TYR A 368 -9.56 3.35 3.81
CA TYR A 368 -10.58 2.59 4.53
C TYR A 368 -11.44 3.55 5.33
N MET A 369 -12.75 3.31 5.31
CA MET A 369 -13.74 4.12 5.99
C MET A 369 -14.33 3.34 7.16
N PHE A 370 -14.32 3.92 8.35
CA PHE A 370 -14.94 3.41 9.57
C PHE A 370 -16.07 4.33 9.96
N THR A 371 -17.28 3.80 10.10
CA THR A 371 -18.46 4.54 10.52
C THR A 371 -19.07 3.86 11.74
N LYS A 372 -20.26 4.31 12.15
CA LYS A 372 -21.06 3.63 13.19
C LYS A 372 -21.64 2.29 12.73
N ARG A 373 -21.70 2.04 11.42
CA ARG A 373 -22.31 0.84 10.83
C ARG A 373 -21.26 -0.28 10.75
N GLU A 374 -21.69 -1.49 11.08
CA GLU A 374 -20.89 -2.66 10.74
C GLU A 374 -21.13 -3.04 9.27
N PRO A 375 -20.22 -3.80 8.64
CA PRO A 375 -20.36 -4.19 7.24
C PRO A 375 -21.70 -4.89 6.95
N GLU A 376 -22.18 -5.68 7.91
CA GLU A 376 -23.44 -6.44 7.84
C GLU A 376 -24.69 -5.55 7.80
N ASP A 377 -24.61 -4.30 8.29
CA ASP A 377 -25.74 -3.36 8.36
C ASP A 377 -26.03 -2.66 7.02
N THR A 378 -25.16 -2.80 6.02
CA THR A 378 -25.36 -2.17 4.70
C THR A 378 -26.37 -2.97 3.87
N LYS A 379 -27.37 -2.28 3.29
CA LYS A 379 -28.60 -2.86 2.67
C LYS A 379 -28.39 -3.77 1.45
N SER A 380 -27.16 -4.07 1.09
CA SER A 380 -26.79 -4.89 -0.05
C SER A 380 -25.83 -5.98 0.40
N ALA A 381 -26.38 -7.14 0.76
CA ALA A 381 -25.60 -8.36 1.07
C ALA A 381 -24.68 -8.79 -0.09
N ASP A 382 -24.92 -8.27 -1.31
CA ASP A 382 -24.12 -8.47 -2.53
C ASP A 382 -23.12 -7.32 -2.85
N SER A 383 -23.09 -6.22 -2.08
CA SER A 383 -22.10 -5.16 -2.33
C SER A 383 -20.78 -5.55 -1.68
N ASP A 384 -19.78 -5.81 -2.51
CA ASP A 384 -18.39 -5.92 -2.05
C ASP A 384 -18.01 -4.68 -1.23
N ARG A 385 -17.39 -4.89 -0.06
CA ARG A 385 -16.89 -3.83 0.82
C ARG A 385 -15.78 -3.04 0.14
N ASP A 386 -15.11 -3.68 -0.80
CA ASP A 386 -13.98 -3.17 -1.54
C ASP A 386 -14.45 -2.55 -2.86
N ILE A 387 -14.59 -1.22 -2.88
CA ILE A 387 -15.08 -0.49 -4.05
C ILE A 387 -13.94 -0.27 -5.05
N PHE A 388 -14.10 -0.88 -6.22
CA PHE A 388 -13.22 -0.68 -7.39
C PHE A 388 -13.73 0.50 -8.24
N ASN A 389 -13.55 1.71 -7.74
CA ASN A 389 -13.92 2.95 -8.43
C ASN A 389 -12.98 3.29 -9.60
N GLU A 390 -11.75 2.77 -9.59
CA GLU A 390 -10.81 2.85 -10.71
C GLU A 390 -10.60 1.46 -11.27
N LYS A 391 -11.35 1.11 -12.32
CA LYS A 391 -11.03 -0.09 -13.09
C LYS A 391 -9.66 0.18 -13.75
N PRO A 392 -8.62 -0.64 -13.47
CA PRO A 392 -7.33 -0.49 -14.13
C PRO A 392 -7.55 -0.47 -15.65
N SER A 393 -6.85 0.42 -16.36
CA SER A 393 -6.99 0.53 -17.81
C SER A 393 -6.61 -0.81 -18.46
N LYS A 394 -7.09 -1.13 -19.67
CA LYS A 394 -6.69 -2.38 -20.34
C LYS A 394 -5.17 -2.50 -20.45
N GLU A 395 -4.46 -1.38 -20.63
CA GLU A 395 -3.00 -1.30 -20.67
C GLU A 395 -2.36 -1.55 -19.30
N GLU A 396 -2.94 -1.03 -18.21
CA GLU A 396 -2.48 -1.26 -16.83
C GLU A 396 -2.84 -2.67 -16.35
N VAL A 397 -3.96 -3.25 -16.78
CA VAL A 397 -4.26 -4.67 -16.60
C VAL A 397 -3.22 -5.47 -17.37
N MET A 398 -2.92 -5.14 -18.62
CA MET A 398 -1.86 -5.80 -19.39
C MET A 398 -0.47 -5.63 -18.75
N ALA A 399 -0.15 -4.47 -18.15
CA ALA A 399 1.11 -4.20 -17.48
C ALA A 399 1.22 -4.81 -16.07
N ALA A 400 0.13 -4.84 -15.30
CA ALA A 400 0.06 -5.54 -14.01
C ALA A 400 0.08 -7.07 -14.21
N THR A 401 -0.55 -7.55 -15.28
CA THR A 401 -0.39 -8.94 -15.76
C THR A 401 1.01 -9.19 -16.36
N GLN A 402 1.82 -8.16 -16.57
CA GLN A 402 3.26 -8.30 -16.89
C GLN A 402 4.15 -8.25 -15.63
N ALA A 403 3.74 -7.51 -14.58
CA ALA A 403 4.48 -7.43 -13.31
C ALA A 403 4.27 -8.66 -12.41
N GLU A 404 3.10 -9.29 -12.49
CA GLU A 404 2.90 -10.68 -12.08
C GLU A 404 2.29 -11.43 -13.27
N GLY A 405 3.14 -11.75 -14.25
CA GLY A 405 2.77 -12.77 -15.23
C GLY A 405 2.35 -14.05 -14.54
N PRO A 406 1.45 -14.88 -15.13
CA PRO A 406 1.24 -16.23 -14.63
C PRO A 406 2.62 -16.86 -14.50
N LYS A 407 3.02 -17.22 -13.27
CA LYS A 407 4.41 -17.63 -12.97
C LYS A 407 4.91 -18.51 -14.11
N ARG A 408 5.84 -18.01 -14.92
CA ARG A 408 6.22 -18.73 -16.16
C ARG A 408 6.73 -20.14 -15.84
N VAL A 409 7.21 -20.34 -14.62
CA VAL A 409 7.56 -21.61 -13.99
C VAL A 409 6.52 -22.06 -12.96
N SER A 410 6.24 -23.36 -12.91
CA SER A 410 5.46 -24.01 -11.86
C SER A 410 6.26 -25.18 -11.25
N ASP A 411 5.90 -25.61 -10.05
CA ASP A 411 6.49 -26.76 -9.37
C ASP A 411 5.79 -28.08 -9.72
N SER A 412 4.66 -28.03 -10.43
CA SER A 412 3.90 -29.22 -10.79
C SER A 412 3.04 -29.07 -12.05
N ALA A 413 2.89 -30.16 -12.79
CA ALA A 413 2.04 -30.23 -13.98
C ALA A 413 1.36 -31.60 -14.09
N THR A 414 0.28 -31.67 -14.84
CA THR A 414 -0.43 -32.92 -15.17
C THR A 414 -0.50 -33.05 -16.69
N ILE A 415 0.14 -34.09 -17.22
CA ILE A 415 0.13 -34.42 -18.64
C ILE A 415 -1.05 -35.37 -18.87
N HIS A 416 -2.10 -34.87 -19.51
CA HIS A 416 -3.26 -35.66 -19.89
C HIS A 416 -2.94 -36.39 -21.20
N THR A 417 -2.88 -37.73 -21.17
CA THR A 417 -2.62 -38.54 -22.36
C THR A 417 -3.84 -39.36 -22.75
N SER A 418 -3.87 -39.83 -24.00
CA SER A 418 -4.86 -40.82 -24.48
C SER A 418 -4.94 -42.11 -23.64
N MET A 419 -3.92 -42.41 -22.83
CA MET A 419 -3.84 -43.60 -21.98
C MET A 419 -4.07 -43.31 -20.48
N GLY A 420 -4.27 -42.05 -20.09
CA GLY A 420 -4.47 -41.59 -18.72
C GLY A 420 -3.59 -40.40 -18.31
N ASP A 421 -3.69 -39.99 -17.05
CA ASP A 421 -3.01 -38.80 -16.53
C ASP A 421 -1.67 -39.12 -15.87
N ILE A 422 -0.64 -38.33 -16.21
CA ILE A 422 0.70 -38.41 -15.61
C ILE A 422 0.96 -37.12 -14.83
N HIS A 423 1.06 -37.22 -13.51
CA HIS A 423 1.33 -36.08 -12.63
C HIS A 423 2.82 -35.95 -12.40
N VAL A 424 3.39 -34.79 -12.67
CA VAL A 424 4.82 -34.53 -12.57
C VAL A 424 5.10 -33.39 -11.58
N LYS A 425 6.17 -33.56 -10.80
CA LYS A 425 6.80 -32.49 -10.03
C LYS A 425 7.96 -31.95 -10.86
N LEU A 426 8.07 -30.62 -10.94
CA LEU A 426 9.09 -29.91 -11.71
C LEU A 426 10.13 -29.29 -10.76
N PHE A 427 11.32 -29.00 -11.28
CA PHE A 427 12.46 -28.45 -10.52
C PHE A 427 12.85 -27.04 -11.00
N PRO A 428 12.00 -26.02 -10.78
CA PRO A 428 12.22 -24.67 -11.32
C PRO A 428 13.38 -23.90 -10.66
N VAL A 429 13.87 -24.36 -9.50
CA VAL A 429 14.98 -23.72 -8.80
C VAL A 429 16.31 -24.17 -9.41
N GLU A 430 16.43 -25.46 -9.69
CA GLU A 430 17.63 -26.08 -10.24
C GLU A 430 17.73 -25.94 -11.77
N CYS A 431 16.60 -25.99 -12.49
CA CYS A 431 16.52 -25.91 -13.96
C CYS A 431 15.51 -24.85 -14.42
N PRO A 432 15.73 -23.55 -14.11
CA PRO A 432 14.76 -22.49 -14.36
C PRO A 432 14.37 -22.35 -15.84
N LYS A 433 15.32 -22.40 -16.78
CA LYS A 433 15.02 -22.24 -18.21
C LYS A 433 14.25 -23.43 -18.75
N THR A 434 14.64 -24.64 -18.37
CA THR A 434 13.99 -25.87 -18.84
C THR A 434 12.55 -25.95 -18.35
N VAL A 435 12.32 -25.61 -17.07
CA VAL A 435 10.96 -25.61 -16.51
C VAL A 435 10.13 -24.46 -17.08
N GLU A 436 10.72 -23.30 -17.36
CA GLU A 436 10.04 -22.19 -18.05
C GLU A 436 9.58 -22.62 -19.44
N ASN A 437 10.49 -23.21 -20.23
CA ASN A 437 10.22 -23.72 -21.57
C ASN A 437 9.07 -24.73 -21.56
N PHE A 438 9.13 -25.74 -20.68
CA PHE A 438 8.07 -26.75 -20.55
C PHE A 438 6.73 -26.13 -20.12
N CYS A 439 6.72 -25.26 -19.12
CA CYS A 439 5.49 -24.67 -18.59
C CYS A 439 4.82 -23.73 -19.59
N VAL A 440 5.60 -22.91 -20.30
CA VAL A 440 5.08 -21.98 -21.30
C VAL A 440 4.56 -22.73 -22.53
N HIS A 441 5.30 -23.72 -23.04
CA HIS A 441 4.79 -24.60 -24.12
C HIS A 441 3.50 -25.31 -23.71
N SER A 442 3.43 -25.81 -22.48
CA SER A 442 2.22 -26.44 -21.94
C SER A 442 1.03 -25.48 -21.90
N ARG A 443 1.22 -24.25 -21.38
CA ARG A 443 0.14 -23.24 -21.32
C ARG A 443 -0.31 -22.73 -22.68
N ASN A 444 0.60 -22.66 -23.64
CA ASN A 444 0.30 -22.28 -25.03
C ASN A 444 -0.42 -23.42 -25.78
N GLY A 445 -0.60 -24.59 -25.16
CA GLY A 445 -1.16 -25.77 -25.82
C GLY A 445 -0.25 -26.35 -26.89
N TYR A 446 1.05 -26.04 -26.86
CA TYR A 446 2.03 -26.49 -27.86
C TYR A 446 2.05 -28.02 -27.93
N TYR A 447 2.07 -28.69 -26.77
CA TYR A 447 2.09 -30.15 -26.69
C TYR A 447 0.75 -30.83 -27.03
N ASN A 448 -0.33 -30.09 -27.26
CA ASN A 448 -1.64 -30.67 -27.52
C ASN A 448 -1.63 -31.41 -28.86
N GLY A 449 -2.03 -32.68 -28.85
CA GLY A 449 -2.00 -33.56 -30.02
C GLY A 449 -0.63 -34.17 -30.34
N HIS A 450 0.43 -33.85 -29.58
CA HIS A 450 1.74 -34.45 -29.83
C HIS A 450 1.74 -35.94 -29.53
N VAL A 451 2.38 -36.72 -30.40
CA VAL A 451 2.48 -38.17 -30.26
C VAL A 451 3.73 -38.56 -29.46
N PHE A 452 3.66 -39.69 -28.77
CA PHE A 452 4.84 -40.40 -28.28
C PHE A 452 5.50 -41.11 -29.47
N HIS A 453 6.33 -40.38 -30.21
CA HIS A 453 6.91 -40.84 -31.48
C HIS A 453 8.00 -41.91 -31.31
N ARG A 454 8.53 -42.07 -30.09
CA ARG A 454 9.56 -43.07 -29.78
C ARG A 454 9.34 -43.68 -28.40
N ILE A 455 9.15 -45.00 -28.35
CA ILE A 455 8.89 -45.77 -27.14
C ILE A 455 9.83 -46.99 -27.13
N ILE A 456 10.73 -47.06 -26.15
CA ILE A 456 11.65 -48.18 -25.99
C ILE A 456 11.31 -48.92 -24.69
N LYS A 457 10.82 -50.15 -24.83
CA LYS A 457 10.40 -50.98 -23.71
C LYS A 457 11.55 -51.20 -22.73
N GLY A 458 11.32 -50.86 -21.46
CA GLY A 458 12.33 -50.98 -20.40
C GLY A 458 13.40 -49.89 -20.41
N PHE A 459 13.21 -48.81 -21.17
CA PHE A 459 14.13 -47.67 -21.19
C PHE A 459 13.42 -46.34 -20.97
N MET A 460 12.72 -45.81 -21.97
CA MET A 460 12.05 -44.50 -21.90
C MET A 460 10.92 -44.35 -22.93
N ILE A 461 10.05 -43.37 -22.68
CA ILE A 461 9.04 -42.88 -23.62
C ILE A 461 9.36 -41.43 -23.97
N GLN A 462 9.38 -41.08 -25.26
CA GLN A 462 9.78 -39.76 -25.76
C GLN A 462 8.66 -39.09 -26.57
N THR A 463 8.50 -37.79 -26.37
CA THR A 463 7.48 -36.95 -27.01
C THR A 463 7.98 -35.50 -27.13
N GLY A 464 7.11 -34.57 -27.48
CA GLY A 464 7.42 -33.14 -27.55
C GLY A 464 7.89 -32.65 -28.92
N ASP A 465 7.79 -33.48 -29.97
CA ASP A 465 8.04 -33.10 -31.37
C ASP A 465 6.70 -32.89 -32.10
N PRO A 466 6.40 -31.68 -32.60
CA PRO A 466 5.20 -31.39 -33.39
C PRO A 466 5.04 -32.23 -34.66
N THR A 467 6.16 -32.64 -35.27
CA THR A 467 6.16 -33.43 -36.50
C THR A 467 6.02 -34.93 -36.24
N GLY A 468 6.28 -35.38 -35.00
CA GLY A 468 6.27 -36.79 -34.62
C GLY A 468 7.32 -37.64 -35.34
N THR A 469 8.43 -37.04 -35.77
CA THR A 469 9.54 -37.69 -36.50
C THR A 469 10.79 -37.89 -35.64
N GLY A 470 10.88 -37.18 -34.52
CA GLY A 470 12.06 -37.07 -33.66
C GLY A 470 13.03 -35.95 -34.07
N MET A 471 12.80 -35.26 -35.19
CA MET A 471 13.70 -34.22 -35.73
C MET A 471 13.18 -32.80 -35.57
N GLY A 472 11.93 -32.62 -35.15
CA GLY A 472 11.31 -31.29 -35.01
C GLY A 472 11.21 -30.81 -33.57
N GLY A 473 10.71 -29.58 -33.42
CA GLY A 473 10.47 -28.97 -32.12
C GLY A 473 11.51 -27.92 -31.76
N GLU A 474 11.05 -26.80 -31.22
CA GLU A 474 11.88 -25.64 -30.87
C GLU A 474 11.53 -25.15 -29.47
N SER A 475 12.46 -24.48 -28.80
CA SER A 475 12.16 -23.84 -27.52
C SER A 475 11.21 -22.65 -27.66
N ILE A 476 10.70 -22.14 -26.54
CA ILE A 476 9.87 -20.93 -26.51
C ILE A 476 10.61 -19.68 -27.01
N TRP A 477 11.93 -19.75 -27.18
CA TRP A 477 12.78 -18.68 -27.69
C TRP A 477 13.07 -18.79 -29.20
N GLY A 478 12.47 -19.75 -29.92
CA GLY A 478 12.60 -19.89 -31.37
C GLY A 478 13.91 -20.54 -31.84
N GLY A 479 14.48 -21.42 -31.00
CA GLY A 479 15.72 -22.14 -31.30
C GLY A 479 16.09 -23.14 -30.19
N GLU A 480 17.35 -23.54 -30.14
CA GLU A 480 17.89 -24.42 -29.09
C GLU A 480 18.34 -23.62 -27.85
N PHE A 481 18.40 -24.27 -26.68
CA PHE A 481 18.92 -23.68 -25.44
C PHE A 481 19.86 -24.61 -24.65
N GLU A 482 20.64 -24.00 -23.75
CA GLU A 482 21.69 -24.63 -22.95
C GLU A 482 21.19 -25.72 -21.99
N ASP A 483 22.09 -26.64 -21.60
CA ASP A 483 21.81 -27.67 -20.59
C ASP A 483 21.92 -27.13 -19.16
N GLU A 484 21.04 -27.57 -18.26
CA GLU A 484 21.02 -27.18 -16.85
C GLU A 484 21.29 -28.38 -15.94
N PHE A 485 22.56 -28.78 -15.80
CA PHE A 485 22.94 -29.89 -14.94
C PHE A 485 23.11 -29.47 -13.48
N HIS A 486 22.42 -30.16 -12.57
CA HIS A 486 22.53 -29.90 -11.13
C HIS A 486 22.96 -31.15 -10.36
N ALA A 487 23.85 -31.03 -9.38
CA ALA A 487 24.47 -32.17 -8.70
C ALA A 487 23.48 -33.14 -8.01
N THR A 488 22.33 -32.61 -7.57
CA THR A 488 21.27 -33.37 -6.89
C THR A 488 20.28 -34.04 -7.85
N LEU A 489 20.30 -33.67 -9.13
CA LEU A 489 19.35 -34.17 -10.13
C LEU A 489 20.03 -35.22 -11.00
N ARG A 490 19.60 -36.47 -10.83
CA ARG A 490 20.18 -37.65 -11.48
C ARG A 490 19.09 -38.58 -11.99
N HIS A 491 19.43 -39.43 -12.94
CA HIS A 491 18.61 -40.54 -13.43
C HIS A 491 18.78 -41.80 -12.54
N ASP A 492 18.84 -41.59 -11.22
CA ASP A 492 19.03 -42.65 -10.21
C ASP A 492 17.77 -43.50 -9.98
N ARG A 493 16.62 -43.05 -10.51
CA ARG A 493 15.30 -43.64 -10.29
C ARG A 493 14.48 -43.66 -11.58
N PRO A 494 13.56 -44.63 -11.75
CA PRO A 494 12.59 -44.60 -12.84
C PRO A 494 11.68 -43.38 -12.73
N TYR A 495 11.00 -43.07 -13.84
CA TYR A 495 10.04 -41.98 -13.97
C TYR A 495 10.64 -40.58 -13.81
N THR A 496 11.89 -40.44 -14.25
CA THR A 496 12.57 -39.15 -14.33
C THR A 496 12.24 -38.48 -15.66
N LEU A 497 11.84 -37.21 -15.62
CA LEU A 497 11.62 -36.36 -16.80
C LEU A 497 12.93 -35.66 -17.16
N SER A 498 13.34 -35.77 -18.41
CA SER A 498 14.55 -35.14 -18.92
C SER A 498 14.39 -34.66 -20.36
N MET A 499 15.13 -33.62 -20.74
CA MET A 499 15.12 -33.07 -22.10
C MET A 499 15.73 -34.05 -23.10
N ALA A 500 15.13 -34.16 -24.29
CA ALA A 500 15.72 -34.86 -25.42
C ALA A 500 16.50 -33.84 -26.26
N ASN A 501 17.81 -34.04 -26.36
CA ASN A 501 18.73 -33.17 -27.09
C ASN A 501 19.54 -34.00 -28.09
N ALA A 502 20.10 -33.35 -29.11
CA ALA A 502 20.93 -33.96 -30.16
C ALA A 502 22.44 -33.82 -29.88
N GLY A 503 22.80 -33.31 -28.70
CA GLY A 503 24.15 -32.92 -28.30
C GLY A 503 24.11 -31.87 -27.19
N ALA A 504 25.27 -31.49 -26.67
CA ALA A 504 25.34 -30.50 -25.60
C ALA A 504 24.75 -29.14 -26.04
N GLY A 505 23.84 -28.59 -25.23
CA GLY A 505 23.22 -27.29 -25.45
C GLY A 505 22.18 -27.23 -26.57
N THR A 506 21.62 -28.37 -26.99
CA THR A 506 20.66 -28.48 -28.11
C THR A 506 19.23 -28.76 -27.61
N ASN A 507 18.84 -28.22 -26.45
CA ASN A 507 17.49 -28.46 -25.91
C ASN A 507 16.44 -27.69 -26.73
N GLY A 508 15.36 -28.36 -27.13
CA GLY A 508 14.23 -27.76 -27.86
C GLY A 508 12.92 -27.90 -27.09
N SER A 509 11.92 -28.53 -27.70
CA SER A 509 10.64 -28.86 -27.04
C SER A 509 10.53 -30.33 -26.60
N GLN A 510 11.38 -31.21 -27.13
CA GLN A 510 11.31 -32.65 -26.91
C GLN A 510 11.79 -33.06 -25.51
N PHE A 511 11.10 -34.03 -24.91
CA PHE A 511 11.48 -34.60 -23.62
C PHE A 511 11.11 -36.07 -23.55
N PHE A 512 11.72 -36.78 -22.60
CA PHE A 512 11.44 -38.18 -22.34
C PHE A 512 11.19 -38.46 -20.85
N ILE A 513 10.49 -39.56 -20.58
CA ILE A 513 10.25 -40.10 -19.25
C ILE A 513 10.89 -41.49 -19.18
N THR A 514 11.81 -41.70 -18.24
CA THR A 514 12.44 -43.02 -18.04
C THR A 514 11.50 -44.00 -17.35
N VAL A 515 11.65 -45.30 -17.61
CA VAL A 515 10.92 -46.37 -16.88
C VAL A 515 11.82 -47.19 -15.97
N VAL A 516 13.14 -47.01 -16.09
CA VAL A 516 14.19 -47.61 -15.26
C VAL A 516 15.22 -46.55 -14.87
N PRO A 517 16.07 -46.77 -13.85
CA PRO A 517 17.25 -45.94 -13.63
C PRO A 517 18.18 -45.95 -14.86
N THR A 518 18.66 -44.78 -15.28
CA THR A 518 19.53 -44.63 -16.46
C THR A 518 20.73 -43.70 -16.17
N PRO A 519 21.66 -44.06 -15.25
CA PRO A 519 22.73 -43.16 -14.82
C PRO A 519 23.69 -42.70 -15.94
N TRP A 520 23.77 -43.45 -17.05
CA TRP A 520 24.60 -43.09 -18.22
C TRP A 520 24.10 -41.86 -18.99
N LEU A 521 22.90 -41.35 -18.65
CA LEU A 521 22.31 -40.11 -19.17
C LEU A 521 22.64 -38.89 -18.29
N ASP A 522 23.23 -39.09 -17.10
CA ASP A 522 23.60 -38.01 -16.20
C ASP A 522 24.63 -37.08 -16.83
N ASN A 523 24.43 -35.77 -16.69
CA ASN A 523 25.21 -34.70 -17.32
C ASN A 523 25.26 -34.77 -18.86
N LYS A 524 24.29 -35.46 -19.49
CA LYS A 524 24.04 -35.42 -20.94
C LYS A 524 22.67 -34.87 -21.27
N HIS A 525 21.69 -35.14 -20.42
CA HIS A 525 20.33 -34.66 -20.57
C HIS A 525 19.86 -33.97 -19.29
N THR A 526 19.21 -32.81 -19.45
CA THR A 526 18.75 -31.97 -18.33
C THR A 526 17.54 -32.60 -17.63
N VAL A 527 17.73 -33.04 -16.39
CA VAL A 527 16.65 -33.58 -15.54
C VAL A 527 15.85 -32.42 -14.95
N PHE A 528 14.60 -32.24 -15.35
CA PHE A 528 13.79 -31.09 -14.93
C PHE A 528 12.51 -31.46 -14.17
N GLY A 529 12.23 -32.76 -14.00
CA GLY A 529 11.08 -33.19 -13.21
C GLY A 529 11.05 -34.70 -12.93
N ARG A 530 10.05 -35.12 -12.17
CA ARG A 530 9.78 -36.53 -11.84
C ARG A 530 8.28 -36.80 -11.76
N VAL A 531 7.86 -37.99 -12.18
CA VAL A 531 6.47 -38.43 -12.02
C VAL A 531 6.20 -38.67 -10.54
N THR A 532 5.06 -38.19 -10.06
CA THR A 532 4.58 -38.33 -8.68
C THR A 532 3.31 -39.17 -8.57
N LYS A 533 2.47 -39.20 -9.61
CA LYS A 533 1.32 -40.10 -9.77
C LYS A 533 1.14 -40.45 -11.24
N GLY A 534 0.55 -41.61 -11.54
CA GLY A 534 0.38 -42.09 -12.91
C GLY A 534 1.57 -42.88 -13.46
N MET A 535 2.43 -43.45 -12.59
CA MET A 535 3.53 -44.33 -13.01
C MET A 535 3.04 -45.54 -13.82
N GLU A 536 1.87 -46.08 -13.47
CA GLU A 536 1.21 -47.17 -14.21
C GLU A 536 0.84 -46.77 -15.64
N VAL A 537 0.48 -45.51 -15.88
CA VAL A 537 0.20 -44.96 -17.21
C VAL A 537 1.49 -44.93 -18.03
N VAL A 538 2.58 -44.42 -17.45
CA VAL A 538 3.91 -44.42 -18.08
C VAL A 538 4.36 -45.84 -18.44
N GLN A 539 4.19 -46.80 -17.53
CA GLN A 539 4.50 -48.21 -17.79
C GLN A 539 3.61 -48.81 -18.88
N ARG A 540 2.33 -48.47 -18.92
CA ARG A 540 1.40 -48.94 -19.96
C ARG A 540 1.81 -48.43 -21.33
N ILE A 541 2.11 -47.12 -21.44
CA ILE A 541 2.63 -46.51 -22.68
C ILE A 541 3.91 -47.23 -23.10
N SER A 542 4.85 -47.45 -22.19
CA SER A 542 6.11 -48.15 -22.47
C SER A 542 5.97 -49.61 -22.93
N ASN A 543 4.84 -50.27 -22.65
CA ASN A 543 4.57 -51.66 -23.05
C ASN A 543 3.73 -51.77 -24.32
N SER A 544 3.41 -50.65 -24.97
CA SER A 544 2.64 -50.62 -26.22
C SER A 544 3.40 -51.28 -27.36
N LYS A 545 2.68 -51.84 -28.34
CA LYS A 545 3.31 -52.46 -29.51
C LYS A 545 3.94 -51.39 -30.40
N VAL A 546 5.25 -51.50 -30.63
CA VAL A 546 6.02 -50.59 -31.47
C VAL A 546 6.59 -51.31 -32.69
N ASN A 547 6.87 -50.55 -33.75
CA ASN A 547 7.61 -51.03 -34.90
C ASN A 547 9.08 -51.26 -34.49
N PRO A 548 9.62 -52.49 -34.58
CA PRO A 548 11.00 -52.78 -34.14
C PRO A 548 12.10 -52.03 -34.88
N LYS A 549 11.81 -51.43 -36.04
CA LYS A 549 12.81 -50.66 -36.82
C LYS A 549 12.86 -49.18 -36.44
N THR A 550 11.78 -48.63 -35.88
CA THR A 550 11.66 -47.18 -35.66
C THR A 550 11.29 -46.81 -34.22
N ASP A 551 11.02 -47.80 -33.37
CA ASP A 551 10.51 -47.62 -31.99
C ASP A 551 9.23 -46.79 -31.90
N LYS A 552 8.53 -46.58 -33.02
CA LYS A 552 7.27 -45.82 -33.08
C LYS A 552 6.08 -46.76 -32.80
N PRO A 553 5.13 -46.39 -31.92
CA PRO A 553 3.96 -47.23 -31.66
C PRO A 553 3.09 -47.41 -32.91
N TYR A 554 2.44 -48.57 -33.02
CA TYR A 554 1.49 -48.86 -34.12
C TYR A 554 0.19 -48.06 -33.98
N GLU A 555 -0.25 -47.85 -32.74
CA GLU A 555 -1.39 -46.99 -32.40
C GLU A 555 -0.87 -45.72 -31.77
N ASP A 556 -1.28 -44.57 -32.30
CA ASP A 556 -0.80 -43.28 -31.81
C ASP A 556 -1.24 -43.04 -30.37
N ILE A 557 -0.26 -42.83 -29.50
CA ILE A 557 -0.46 -42.37 -28.13
C ILE A 557 -0.16 -40.88 -28.12
N THR A 558 -1.17 -40.07 -27.79
CA THR A 558 -1.09 -38.61 -27.85
C THR A 558 -1.18 -37.96 -26.47
N ILE A 559 -0.60 -36.77 -26.36
CA ILE A 559 -0.89 -35.79 -25.30
C ILE A 559 -2.17 -35.05 -25.69
N ILE A 560 -3.19 -35.10 -24.85
CA ILE A 560 -4.45 -34.36 -25.03
C ILE A 560 -4.23 -32.90 -24.62
N SER A 561 -3.70 -32.69 -23.42
CA SER A 561 -3.34 -31.37 -22.90
C SER A 561 -2.36 -31.48 -21.73
N VAL A 562 -1.73 -30.37 -21.36
CA VAL A 562 -0.90 -30.30 -20.15
C VAL A 562 -1.41 -29.18 -19.25
N THR A 563 -1.87 -29.56 -18.06
CA THR A 563 -2.34 -28.62 -17.04
C THR A 563 -1.20 -28.27 -16.09
N VAL A 564 -0.73 -27.02 -16.13
CA VAL A 564 0.31 -26.48 -15.24
C VAL A 564 -0.35 -25.87 -14.00
N LYS A 565 0.11 -26.21 -12.79
CA LYS A 565 -0.51 -25.76 -11.53
C LYS A 565 -0.01 -24.41 -11.03
#